data_AF-A0A2L2JLU3-F1
#
_entry.id   AF-A0A2L2JLU3-F1
#
_cell.length_a   1.000
_cell.length_b   1.000
_cell.length_c   1.000
_cell.angle_alpha   90.00
_cell.angle_beta   90.00
_cell.angle_gamma   90.00
#
_symmetry.space_group_name_H-M   'P 1'
#
loop_
_entity.id
_entity.type
_entity.pdbx_description
1 polymer ?
#
loop_
_entity_poly.entity_id
_entity_poly.type
_entity_poly.pdbx_seq_one_letter_code
_entity_poly.pdbx_strand_id
1 'polypeptide(L)'
;MSYSSWYEATDNAGLETLQRSLIDIEADTKYQRSYSPEILPGLVQTLAYARAILSKCTAVLGLPDDSEATAAVRMQRQAVLDGPGHSFHMLIGEAALRRTVGDHAVMAAQIRQLGDILTSRDNVEIGIIPLDAEFIGQADNFVIHDESGVAIETVTGSVETSGADEIALAVRTFDLLAGQARYGEHARALLDRALAEHVGPGI
;
A
#
# COMPACT_ATOMS: atom_id res chain seq x y z
N MET A 1 -9.22 -7.59 -18.76
CA MET A 1 -9.89 -7.21 -17.51
C MET A 1 -10.56 -8.44 -16.90
N SER A 2 -10.29 -8.71 -15.63
CA SER A 2 -10.97 -9.68 -14.77
C SER A 2 -11.44 -8.98 -13.50
N TYR A 3 -12.55 -9.45 -12.95
CA TYR A 3 -13.04 -9.04 -11.64
C TYR A 3 -13.10 -10.28 -10.75
N SER A 4 -12.64 -10.14 -9.51
CA SER A 4 -12.73 -11.18 -8.48
C SER A 4 -13.29 -10.56 -7.22
N SER A 5 -14.44 -11.04 -6.77
CA SER A 5 -14.98 -10.56 -5.49
C SER A 5 -14.08 -10.96 -4.34
N TRP A 6 -14.11 -10.20 -3.24
CA TRP A 6 -13.35 -10.56 -2.04
C TRP A 6 -13.75 -11.94 -1.51
N TYR A 7 -15.05 -12.30 -1.58
CA TYR A 7 -15.55 -13.61 -1.17
C TYR A 7 -14.99 -14.77 -1.98
N GLU A 8 -14.91 -14.62 -3.32
CA GLU A 8 -14.29 -15.63 -4.19
C GLU A 8 -12.78 -15.72 -3.95
N ALA A 9 -12.09 -14.59 -3.86
CA ALA A 9 -10.63 -14.56 -3.69
C ALA A 9 -10.17 -15.11 -2.33
N THR A 10 -11.04 -15.07 -1.32
CA THR A 10 -10.78 -15.56 0.04
C THR A 10 -11.33 -16.96 0.30
N ASP A 11 -12.11 -17.51 -0.64
CA ASP A 11 -12.92 -18.72 -0.43
C ASP A 11 -13.77 -18.65 0.86
N ASN A 12 -14.19 -17.44 1.25
CA ASN A 12 -14.85 -17.15 2.53
C ASN A 12 -14.11 -17.62 3.79
N ALA A 13 -12.83 -17.97 3.68
CA ALA A 13 -12.06 -18.61 4.76
C ALA A 13 -11.14 -17.65 5.51
N GLY A 14 -10.75 -16.54 4.86
CA GLY A 14 -9.80 -15.57 5.40
C GLY A 14 -8.98 -14.89 4.31
N LEU A 15 -8.11 -13.95 4.69
CA LEU A 15 -7.29 -13.19 3.76
C LEU A 15 -5.95 -13.86 3.42
N GLU A 16 -5.57 -14.93 4.12
CA GLU A 16 -4.26 -15.58 3.93
C GLU A 16 -4.03 -16.02 2.47
N THR A 17 -4.99 -16.72 1.88
CA THR A 17 -4.90 -17.22 0.49
C THR A 17 -4.68 -16.09 -0.51
N LEU A 18 -5.44 -15.00 -0.37
CA LEU A 18 -5.28 -13.80 -1.19
C LEU A 18 -3.90 -13.16 -1.01
N GLN A 19 -3.36 -13.14 0.21
CA GLN A 19 -2.00 -12.62 0.41
C GLN A 19 -0.94 -13.54 -0.22
N ARG A 20 -1.14 -14.86 -0.20
CA ARG A 20 -0.20 -15.81 -0.80
C ARG A 20 -0.16 -15.71 -2.32
N SER A 21 -1.29 -15.46 -2.97
CA SER A 21 -1.33 -15.32 -4.44
C SER A 21 -0.52 -14.12 -4.95
N LEU A 22 -0.27 -13.13 -4.10
CA LEU A 22 0.54 -11.95 -4.45
C LEU A 22 2.05 -12.23 -4.44
N ILE A 23 2.51 -13.30 -3.78
CA ILE A 23 3.94 -13.61 -3.65
C ILE A 23 4.59 -13.80 -5.04
N ASP A 24 3.98 -14.64 -5.88
CA ASP A 24 4.54 -14.94 -7.20
C ASP A 24 4.47 -13.73 -8.13
N ILE A 25 3.37 -12.96 -8.05
CA ILE A 25 3.21 -11.72 -8.83
C ILE A 25 4.32 -10.72 -8.47
N GLU A 26 4.58 -10.51 -7.19
CA GLU A 26 5.63 -9.59 -6.72
C GLU A 26 7.03 -10.10 -7.08
N ALA A 27 7.27 -11.41 -6.98
CA ALA A 27 8.55 -12.03 -7.36
C ALA A 27 8.84 -11.93 -8.87
N ASP A 28 7.81 -11.92 -9.71
CA ASP A 28 7.96 -11.78 -11.17
C ASP A 28 7.96 -10.30 -11.63
N THR A 29 7.56 -9.36 -10.77
CA THR A 29 7.49 -7.92 -11.08
C THR A 29 8.85 -7.24 -10.89
N LYS A 30 9.42 -6.65 -11.94
CA LYS A 30 10.71 -5.93 -11.86
C LYS A 30 10.57 -4.48 -11.43
N TYR A 31 9.50 -3.83 -11.85
CA TYR A 31 9.17 -2.47 -11.52
C TYR A 31 7.72 -2.37 -11.08
N GLN A 32 7.52 -2.13 -9.78
CA GLN A 32 6.19 -1.95 -9.20
C GLN A 32 5.94 -0.48 -8.92
N ARG A 33 4.83 0.05 -9.43
CA ARG A 33 4.31 1.36 -9.04
C ARG A 33 3.03 1.17 -8.26
N SER A 34 2.84 1.90 -7.16
CA SER A 34 1.59 1.82 -6.42
C SER A 34 1.12 3.17 -5.92
N TYR A 35 -0.19 3.38 -5.91
CA TYR A 35 -0.81 4.53 -5.28
C TYR A 35 -1.74 4.05 -4.16
N SER A 36 -1.49 4.50 -2.94
CA SER A 36 -2.30 4.15 -1.77
C SER A 36 -2.80 5.41 -1.06
N PRO A 37 -4.04 5.86 -1.33
CA PRO A 37 -4.57 7.12 -0.83
C PRO A 37 -4.85 7.13 0.68
N GLU A 38 -5.34 6.00 1.21
CA GLU A 38 -5.97 5.96 2.53
C GLU A 38 -5.30 5.04 3.54
N ILE A 39 -4.53 4.07 3.07
CA ILE A 39 -3.81 3.08 3.86
C ILE A 39 -2.40 2.93 3.32
N LEU A 40 -1.46 2.51 4.15
CA LEU A 40 -0.08 2.30 3.70
C LEU A 40 0.05 1.03 2.82
N PRO A 41 0.93 1.04 1.80
CA PRO A 41 1.18 -0.14 0.96
C PRO A 41 1.61 -1.35 1.80
N GLY A 42 1.05 -2.53 1.53
CA GLY A 42 1.29 -3.74 2.32
C GLY A 42 2.76 -4.10 2.51
N LEU A 43 3.58 -3.84 1.48
CA LEU A 43 5.03 -4.14 1.48
C LEU A 43 5.83 -3.30 2.47
N VAL A 44 5.31 -2.14 2.92
CA VAL A 44 6.02 -1.25 3.85
C VAL A 44 5.40 -1.22 5.24
N GLN A 45 4.43 -2.10 5.52
CA GLN A 45 3.75 -2.17 6.81
C GLN A 45 4.62 -2.83 7.89
N THR A 46 4.47 -2.44 9.13
CA THR A 46 4.95 -3.20 10.30
C THR A 46 4.00 -4.37 10.54
N LEU A 47 4.47 -5.42 11.23
CA LEU A 47 3.60 -6.55 11.61
C LEU A 47 2.36 -6.08 12.40
N ALA A 48 2.54 -5.14 13.34
CA ALA A 48 1.45 -4.63 14.16
C ALA A 48 0.40 -3.85 13.35
N TYR A 49 0.84 -3.02 12.40
CA TYR A 49 -0.05 -2.32 11.47
C TYR A 49 -0.78 -3.32 10.58
N ALA A 50 -0.06 -4.26 9.98
CA ALA A 50 -0.60 -5.28 9.09
C ALA A 50 -1.71 -6.08 9.77
N ARG A 51 -1.46 -6.59 10.99
CA ARG A 51 -2.47 -7.30 11.78
C ARG A 51 -3.69 -6.43 12.05
N ALA A 52 -3.50 -5.18 12.46
CA ALA A 52 -4.59 -4.28 12.81
C ALA A 52 -5.49 -3.94 11.60
N ILE A 53 -4.91 -3.70 10.43
CA ILE A 53 -5.72 -3.45 9.23
C ILE A 53 -6.39 -4.72 8.71
N LEU A 54 -5.72 -5.86 8.75
CA LEU A 54 -6.26 -7.15 8.32
C LEU A 54 -7.47 -7.57 9.15
N SER A 55 -7.40 -7.43 10.48
CA SER A 55 -8.52 -7.72 11.39
C SER A 55 -9.72 -6.80 11.09
N LYS A 56 -9.49 -5.52 10.74
CA LYS A 56 -10.57 -4.63 10.28
C LYS A 56 -11.17 -5.10 8.95
N CYS A 57 -10.35 -5.51 7.99
CA CYS A 57 -10.83 -5.99 6.69
C CYS A 57 -11.68 -7.27 6.82
N THR A 58 -11.23 -8.27 7.59
CA THR A 58 -12.01 -9.50 7.83
C THR A 58 -13.33 -9.21 8.53
N ALA A 59 -13.32 -8.30 9.52
CA ALA A 59 -14.55 -7.88 10.22
C ALA A 59 -15.56 -7.21 9.29
N VAL A 60 -15.11 -6.32 8.39
CA VAL A 60 -15.99 -5.68 7.38
C VAL A 60 -16.56 -6.70 6.41
N LEU A 61 -15.77 -7.69 6.00
CA LEU A 61 -16.19 -8.73 5.07
C LEU A 61 -17.06 -9.82 5.73
N GLY A 62 -17.11 -9.87 7.07
CA GLY A 62 -17.79 -10.93 7.81
C GLY A 62 -17.06 -12.28 7.73
N LEU A 63 -15.73 -12.25 7.54
CA LEU A 63 -14.89 -13.44 7.44
C LEU A 63 -14.30 -13.83 8.81
N PRO A 64 -13.85 -15.08 9.00
CA PRO A 64 -13.04 -15.46 10.14
C PRO A 64 -11.81 -14.56 10.29
N ASP A 65 -11.47 -14.17 11.52
CA ASP A 65 -10.27 -13.37 11.77
C ASP A 65 -9.02 -14.27 11.72
N ASP A 66 -8.32 -14.23 10.58
CA ASP A 66 -7.02 -14.87 10.35
C ASP A 66 -5.87 -13.87 10.34
N SER A 67 -6.07 -12.67 10.90
CA SER A 67 -5.16 -11.53 10.75
C SER A 67 -3.73 -11.79 11.21
N GLU A 68 -3.50 -12.61 12.23
CA GLU A 68 -2.16 -13.02 12.68
C GLU A 68 -1.42 -13.83 11.59
N ALA A 69 -2.06 -14.87 11.06
CA ALA A 69 -1.48 -15.71 10.02
C ALA A 69 -1.27 -14.91 8.72
N THR A 70 -2.27 -14.12 8.35
CA THR A 70 -2.24 -13.26 7.17
C THR A 70 -1.17 -12.17 7.28
N ALA A 71 -0.97 -11.59 8.47
CA ALA A 71 0.09 -10.61 8.69
C ALA A 71 1.48 -11.24 8.57
N ALA A 72 1.66 -12.50 9.02
CA ALA A 72 2.91 -13.23 8.81
C ALA A 72 3.20 -13.46 7.32
N VAL A 73 2.20 -13.82 6.51
CA VAL A 73 2.35 -13.91 5.04
C VAL A 73 2.72 -12.55 4.45
N ARG A 74 2.09 -11.47 4.92
CA ARG A 74 2.46 -10.12 4.47
C ARG A 74 3.91 -9.76 4.82
N MET A 75 4.43 -10.17 5.96
CA MET A 75 5.85 -9.97 6.30
C MET A 75 6.78 -10.79 5.40
N GLN A 76 6.39 -12.01 5.00
CA GLN A 76 7.16 -12.82 4.04
C GLN A 76 7.29 -12.11 2.69
N ARG A 77 6.22 -11.46 2.21
CA ARG A 77 6.22 -10.69 0.96
C ARG A 77 7.19 -9.52 0.96
N GLN A 78 7.46 -8.89 2.11
CA GLN A 78 8.38 -7.76 2.19
C GLN A 78 9.81 -8.09 1.80
N ALA A 79 10.19 -9.39 1.81
CA ALA A 79 11.51 -9.82 1.36
C ALA A 79 11.81 -9.41 -0.09
N VAL A 80 10.78 -9.16 -0.93
CA VAL A 80 10.97 -8.65 -2.30
C VAL A 80 11.64 -7.27 -2.33
N LEU A 81 11.48 -6.45 -1.28
CA LEU A 81 12.12 -5.14 -1.18
C LEU A 81 13.65 -5.25 -1.07
N ASP A 82 14.15 -6.37 -0.57
CA ASP A 82 15.59 -6.64 -0.42
C ASP A 82 16.14 -7.52 -1.56
N GLY A 83 15.29 -7.90 -2.51
CA GLY A 83 15.64 -8.74 -3.65
C GLY A 83 16.34 -7.97 -4.78
N PRO A 84 17.35 -8.56 -5.46
CA PRO A 84 18.01 -7.91 -6.59
C PRO A 84 17.09 -7.82 -7.80
N GLY A 85 17.18 -6.71 -8.56
CA GLY A 85 16.44 -6.55 -9.83
C GLY A 85 14.99 -6.08 -9.68
N HIS A 86 14.57 -5.74 -8.47
CA HIS A 86 13.27 -5.12 -8.19
C HIS A 86 13.43 -3.64 -7.86
N SER A 87 12.52 -2.82 -8.36
CA SER A 87 12.41 -1.39 -8.05
C SER A 87 10.95 -1.04 -7.77
N PHE A 88 10.76 -0.10 -6.84
CA PHE A 88 9.45 0.26 -6.33
C PHE A 88 9.29 1.77 -6.32
N HIS A 89 8.15 2.26 -6.80
CA HIS A 89 7.76 3.66 -6.67
C HIS A 89 6.36 3.74 -6.06
N MET A 90 6.32 4.09 -4.78
CA MET A 90 5.11 4.05 -3.96
C MET A 90 4.66 5.47 -3.64
N LEU A 91 3.48 5.84 -4.14
CA LEU A 91 2.80 7.08 -3.80
C LEU A 91 1.82 6.82 -2.66
N ILE A 92 1.94 7.60 -1.60
CA ILE A 92 1.15 7.47 -0.37
C ILE A 92 0.42 8.78 -0.13
N GLY A 93 -0.91 8.75 0.02
CA GLY A 93 -1.65 9.92 0.44
C GLY A 93 -1.33 10.29 1.89
N GLU A 94 -1.17 11.58 2.21
CA GLU A 94 -0.95 12.04 3.59
C GLU A 94 -2.07 11.59 4.54
N ALA A 95 -3.29 11.37 4.02
CA ALA A 95 -4.40 10.79 4.77
C ALA A 95 -4.07 9.40 5.35
N ALA A 96 -3.29 8.57 4.66
CA ALA A 96 -2.85 7.26 5.15
C ALA A 96 -1.91 7.34 6.36
N LEU A 97 -1.25 8.48 6.55
CA LEU A 97 -0.36 8.73 7.68
C LEU A 97 -1.10 9.28 8.91
N ARG A 98 -2.31 9.80 8.72
CA ARG A 98 -3.12 10.46 9.77
C ARG A 98 -4.26 9.59 10.28
N ARG A 99 -4.83 8.72 9.44
CA ARG A 99 -5.89 7.79 9.86
C ARG A 99 -5.32 6.72 10.77
N THR A 100 -5.86 6.61 11.99
CA THR A 100 -5.35 5.64 12.97
C THR A 100 -5.71 4.20 12.59
N VAL A 101 -4.68 3.40 12.34
CA VAL A 101 -4.75 1.94 12.21
C VAL A 101 -4.11 1.31 13.45
N GLY A 102 -4.84 0.41 14.11
CA GLY A 102 -4.48 -0.05 15.45
C GLY A 102 -4.65 1.09 16.46
N ASP A 103 -3.55 1.53 17.04
CA ASP A 103 -3.48 2.67 17.95
C ASP A 103 -2.36 3.65 17.54
N HIS A 104 -2.21 4.72 18.33
CA HIS A 104 -1.19 5.74 18.12
C HIS A 104 0.24 5.19 18.21
N ALA A 105 0.50 4.16 19.02
CA ALA A 105 1.82 3.54 19.11
C ALA A 105 2.13 2.71 17.86
N VAL A 106 1.15 1.99 17.33
CA VAL A 106 1.24 1.26 16.05
C VAL A 106 1.53 2.23 14.90
N MET A 107 0.79 3.33 14.81
CA MET A 107 1.02 4.36 13.80
C MET A 107 2.40 5.00 13.94
N ALA A 108 2.82 5.35 15.15
CA ALA A 108 4.15 5.93 15.37
C ALA A 108 5.28 4.97 14.99
N ALA A 109 5.16 3.68 15.29
CA ALA A 109 6.13 2.67 14.86
C ALA A 109 6.16 2.53 13.32
N GLN A 110 4.98 2.51 12.71
CA GLN A 110 4.82 2.43 11.26
C GLN A 110 5.44 3.62 10.52
N ILE A 111 5.23 4.85 11.00
CA ILE A 111 5.78 6.06 10.38
C ILE A 111 7.30 6.09 10.50
N ARG A 112 7.86 5.63 11.64
CA ARG A 112 9.32 5.48 11.78
C ARG A 112 9.88 4.49 10.76
N GLN A 113 9.24 3.34 10.57
CA GLN A 113 9.65 2.36 9.56
C GLN A 113 9.67 2.95 8.15
N LEU A 114 8.69 3.80 7.78
CA LEU A 114 8.71 4.51 6.50
C LEU A 114 9.91 5.46 6.38
N GLY A 115 10.23 6.19 7.45
CA GLY A 115 11.42 7.04 7.51
C GLY A 115 12.72 6.25 7.32
N ASP A 116 12.80 5.06 7.92
CA ASP A 116 13.94 4.16 7.77
C ASP A 116 14.02 3.63 6.32
N ILE A 117 12.91 3.20 5.73
CA ILE A 117 12.86 2.72 4.32
C ILE A 117 13.34 3.81 3.37
N LEU A 118 12.85 5.05 3.53
CA LEU A 118 13.23 6.21 2.70
C LEU A 118 14.74 6.46 2.65
N THR A 119 15.49 6.04 3.66
CA THR A 119 16.93 6.34 3.79
C THR A 119 17.82 5.12 3.62
N SER A 120 17.27 3.90 3.68
CA SER A 120 18.04 2.65 3.70
C SER A 120 17.92 1.82 2.42
N ARG A 121 17.01 2.16 1.51
CA ARG A 121 16.74 1.37 0.29
C ARG A 121 16.74 2.22 -0.97
N ASP A 122 17.80 2.09 -1.76
CA ASP A 122 17.96 2.82 -3.04
C ASP A 122 16.99 2.34 -4.13
N ASN A 123 16.42 1.14 -4.00
CA ASN A 123 15.46 0.57 -4.93
C ASN A 123 14.00 0.89 -4.58
N VAL A 124 13.74 1.65 -3.52
CA VAL A 124 12.40 2.02 -3.06
C VAL A 124 12.26 3.54 -3.03
N GLU A 125 11.51 4.08 -3.97
CA GLU A 125 11.13 5.50 -4.00
C GLU A 125 9.75 5.68 -3.38
N ILE A 126 9.65 6.53 -2.35
CA ILE A 126 8.38 6.85 -1.69
C ILE A 126 8.07 8.33 -1.86
N GLY A 127 6.91 8.61 -2.45
CA GLY A 127 6.33 9.95 -2.56
C GLY A 127 5.14 10.10 -1.63
N ILE A 128 5.07 11.19 -0.88
CA ILE A 128 3.90 11.53 -0.05
C ILE A 128 3.08 12.61 -0.76
N ILE A 129 1.81 12.36 -1.04
CA ILE A 129 0.89 13.34 -1.64
C ILE A 129 0.23 14.14 -0.51
N PRO A 130 0.50 15.46 -0.41
CA PRO A 130 -0.08 16.29 0.64
C PRO A 130 -1.61 16.36 0.59
N LEU A 131 -2.26 16.59 1.73
CA LEU A 131 -3.72 16.79 1.79
C LEU A 131 -4.23 18.00 0.99
N ASP A 132 -3.37 18.99 0.76
CA ASP A 132 -3.67 20.22 0.02
C ASP A 132 -3.27 20.15 -1.46
N ALA A 133 -2.90 18.96 -1.97
CA ALA A 133 -2.65 18.75 -3.39
C ALA A 133 -3.91 19.00 -4.24
N GLU A 134 -3.72 19.49 -5.47
CA GLU A 134 -4.82 19.74 -6.40
C GLU A 134 -5.53 18.43 -6.79
N PHE A 135 -6.85 18.45 -6.88
CA PHE A 135 -7.60 17.30 -7.35
C PHE A 135 -7.40 17.07 -8.85
N ILE A 136 -6.73 15.98 -9.22
CA ILE A 136 -6.46 15.62 -10.62
C ILE A 136 -7.46 14.61 -11.21
N GLY A 137 -8.31 14.02 -10.37
CA GLY A 137 -9.23 12.96 -10.74
C GLY A 137 -9.40 11.92 -9.65
N GLN A 138 -10.43 11.09 -9.79
CA GLN A 138 -10.64 9.95 -8.90
C GLN A 138 -9.61 8.87 -9.21
N ALA A 139 -8.91 8.41 -8.17
CA ALA A 139 -8.01 7.28 -8.23
C ALA A 139 -8.19 6.44 -6.95
N ASP A 140 -8.55 5.18 -7.12
CA ASP A 140 -8.61 4.21 -6.03
C ASP A 140 -7.19 3.70 -5.70
N ASN A 141 -7.06 2.80 -4.73
CA ASN A 141 -5.81 2.09 -4.52
C ASN A 141 -5.50 1.23 -5.75
N PHE A 142 -4.32 1.39 -6.34
CA PHE A 142 -3.90 0.58 -7.49
C PHE A 142 -2.40 0.26 -7.45
N VAL A 143 -2.05 -0.86 -8.08
CA VAL A 143 -0.68 -1.34 -8.25
C VAL A 143 -0.47 -1.66 -9.73
N ILE A 144 0.59 -1.13 -10.32
CA ILE A 144 1.05 -1.42 -11.69
C ILE A 144 2.25 -2.35 -11.57
N HIS A 145 2.18 -3.48 -12.27
CA HIS A 145 3.23 -4.47 -12.38
C HIS A 145 3.86 -4.34 -13.78
N ASP A 146 5.05 -3.76 -13.86
CA ASP A 146 5.77 -3.53 -15.12
C ASP A 146 4.87 -2.90 -16.22
N GLU A 147 4.80 -3.57 -17.38
CA GLU A 147 3.84 -3.38 -18.47
C GLU A 147 2.88 -4.59 -18.57
N SER A 148 2.83 -5.44 -17.54
CA SER A 148 2.08 -6.70 -17.56
C SER A 148 0.65 -6.53 -17.07
N GLY A 149 0.40 -5.63 -16.12
CA GLY A 149 -0.95 -5.34 -15.68
C GLY A 149 -1.08 -4.33 -14.54
N VAL A 150 -2.33 -4.05 -14.20
CA VAL A 150 -2.75 -3.17 -13.12
C VAL A 150 -3.78 -3.90 -12.27
N ALA A 151 -3.57 -3.93 -10.97
CA ALA A 151 -4.54 -4.39 -9.98
C ALA A 151 -5.14 -3.18 -9.26
N ILE A 152 -6.47 -3.14 -9.18
CA ILE A 152 -7.23 -2.07 -8.53
C ILE A 152 -8.10 -2.72 -7.45
N GLU A 153 -7.97 -2.26 -6.21
CA GLU A 153 -8.82 -2.73 -5.12
C GLU A 153 -10.08 -1.87 -5.03
N THR A 154 -11.24 -2.53 -5.02
CA THR A 154 -12.55 -1.89 -4.85
C THR A 154 -13.19 -2.33 -3.53
N VAL A 155 -14.34 -1.76 -3.19
CA VAL A 155 -15.07 -2.15 -1.97
C VAL A 155 -15.49 -3.63 -2.00
N THR A 156 -15.82 -4.20 -3.17
CA THR A 156 -16.41 -5.55 -3.27
C THR A 156 -15.46 -6.62 -3.83
N GLY A 157 -14.31 -6.23 -4.37
CA GLY A 157 -13.35 -7.13 -5.00
C GLY A 157 -12.16 -6.40 -5.60
N SER A 158 -11.34 -7.13 -6.33
CA SER A 158 -10.28 -6.57 -7.17
C SER A 158 -10.67 -6.58 -8.65
N VAL A 159 -10.19 -5.58 -9.37
CA VAL A 159 -10.17 -5.54 -10.83
C VAL A 159 -8.73 -5.65 -11.28
N GLU A 160 -8.44 -6.64 -12.13
CA GLU A 160 -7.13 -6.78 -12.77
C GLU A 160 -7.27 -6.52 -14.26
N THR A 161 -6.32 -5.77 -14.83
CA THR A 161 -6.30 -5.50 -16.26
C THR A 161 -4.91 -5.51 -16.84
N SER A 162 -4.79 -5.99 -18.08
CA SER A 162 -3.55 -6.10 -18.85
C SER A 162 -3.67 -5.45 -20.24
N GLY A 163 -4.75 -4.72 -20.49
CA GLY A 163 -4.95 -3.98 -21.74
C GLY A 163 -3.97 -2.81 -21.84
N ALA A 164 -3.27 -2.68 -22.97
CA ALA A 164 -2.24 -1.65 -23.15
C ALA A 164 -2.77 -0.23 -22.92
N ASP A 165 -3.98 0.09 -23.39
CA ASP A 165 -4.60 1.42 -23.19
C ASP A 165 -4.95 1.68 -21.72
N GLU A 166 -5.34 0.64 -20.98
CA GLU A 166 -5.69 0.71 -19.56
C GLU A 166 -4.44 0.86 -18.68
N ILE A 167 -3.38 0.10 -19.00
CA ILE A 167 -2.06 0.27 -18.38
C ILE A 167 -1.56 1.70 -18.66
N ALA A 168 -1.64 2.16 -19.90
CA ALA A 168 -1.21 3.52 -20.25
C ALA A 168 -2.01 4.59 -19.50
N LEU A 169 -3.31 4.38 -19.25
CA LEU A 169 -4.11 5.27 -18.41
C LEU A 169 -3.65 5.25 -16.96
N ALA A 170 -3.44 4.08 -16.36
CA ALA A 170 -2.95 3.96 -14.99
C ALA A 170 -1.58 4.63 -14.82
N VAL A 171 -0.67 4.46 -15.79
CA VAL A 171 0.64 5.12 -15.81
C VAL A 171 0.48 6.65 -15.87
N ARG A 172 -0.36 7.17 -16.78
CA ARG A 172 -0.60 8.63 -16.85
C ARG A 172 -1.16 9.18 -15.54
N THR A 173 -2.11 8.46 -14.92
CA THR A 173 -2.67 8.85 -13.62
C THR A 173 -1.59 8.84 -12.54
N PHE A 174 -0.76 7.79 -12.50
CA PHE A 174 0.35 7.68 -11.57
C PHE A 174 1.36 8.84 -11.74
N ASP A 175 1.73 9.18 -12.97
CA ASP A 175 2.69 10.26 -13.25
C ASP A 175 2.15 11.64 -12.82
N LEU A 176 0.85 11.88 -13.02
CA LEU A 176 0.19 13.09 -12.53
C LEU A 176 0.21 13.18 -11.00
N LEU A 177 -0.08 12.08 -10.31
CA LEU A 177 0.01 11.98 -8.84
C LEU A 177 1.46 12.17 -8.37
N ALA A 178 2.41 11.55 -9.05
CA ALA A 178 3.83 11.64 -8.75
C ALA A 178 4.35 13.08 -8.86
N GLY A 179 3.84 13.86 -9.82
CA GLY A 179 4.14 15.28 -9.97
C GLY A 179 3.66 16.17 -8.80
N GLN A 180 2.70 15.69 -8.00
CA GLN A 180 2.22 16.38 -6.80
C GLN A 180 2.89 15.91 -5.51
N ALA A 181 3.48 14.71 -5.54
CA ALA A 181 4.11 14.10 -4.38
C ALA A 181 5.34 14.90 -3.91
N ARG A 182 5.65 14.73 -2.63
CA ARG A 182 6.88 15.20 -1.99
C ARG A 182 7.79 14.01 -1.75
N TYR A 183 9.08 14.21 -2.01
CA TYR A 183 10.13 13.18 -1.94
C TYR A 183 11.28 13.64 -1.03
N GLY A 184 12.15 12.71 -0.67
CA GLY A 184 13.36 12.98 0.12
C GLY A 184 13.06 13.75 1.41
N GLU A 185 13.76 14.85 1.64
CA GLU A 185 13.60 15.68 2.85
C GLU A 185 12.17 16.24 3.01
N HIS A 186 11.47 16.54 1.92
CA HIS A 186 10.09 17.04 1.98
C HIS A 186 9.10 15.94 2.38
N ALA A 187 9.32 14.71 1.90
CA ALA A 187 8.58 13.54 2.38
C ALA A 187 8.86 13.30 3.87
N ARG A 188 10.14 13.38 4.27
CA ARG A 188 10.57 13.21 5.66
C ARG A 188 9.88 14.21 6.59
N ALA A 189 9.80 15.47 6.19
CA ALA A 189 9.10 16.50 6.95
C ALA A 189 7.60 16.19 7.12
N LEU A 190 6.93 15.65 6.09
CA LEU A 190 5.54 15.20 6.20
C LEU A 190 5.38 14.03 7.18
N LEU A 191 6.29 13.06 7.13
CA LEU A 191 6.31 11.95 8.08
C LEU A 191 6.53 12.43 9.51
N ASP A 192 7.45 13.39 9.74
CA ASP A 192 7.71 13.93 11.08
C ASP A 192 6.50 14.68 11.65
N ARG A 193 5.78 15.43 10.81
CA ARG A 193 4.52 16.08 11.22
C ARG A 193 3.47 15.05 11.62
N ALA A 194 3.26 14.03 10.79
CA ALA A 194 2.32 12.95 11.10
C ALA A 194 2.73 12.17 12.36
N LEU A 195 4.02 11.91 12.55
CA LEU A 195 4.54 11.24 13.75
C LEU A 195 4.25 12.06 15.01
N ALA A 196 4.41 13.39 14.96
CA ALA A 196 4.12 14.26 16.10
C ALA A 196 2.63 14.21 16.51
N GLU A 197 1.72 14.10 15.54
CA GLU A 197 0.28 13.92 15.81
C GLU A 197 -0.02 12.57 16.48
N HIS A 198 0.77 11.54 16.19
CA HIS A 198 0.61 10.23 16.83
C HIS A 198 1.33 10.07 18.18
N VAL A 199 2.31 10.92 18.50
CA VAL A 199 3.06 10.87 19.76
C VAL A 199 2.60 11.95 20.76
N GLY A 200 1.94 13.00 20.28
CA GLY A 200 1.41 14.06 21.11
C GLY A 200 0.26 13.60 22.03
N PRO A 201 -0.05 14.36 23.10
CA PRO A 201 -1.28 14.13 23.84
C PRO A 201 -2.44 14.25 22.84
N GLY A 202 -3.21 13.18 22.69
CA GLY A 202 -4.35 13.15 21.77
C GLY A 202 -5.23 14.38 21.98
N ILE A 203 -5.68 14.98 20.87
CA ILE A 203 -6.58 16.13 20.86
C ILE A 203 -7.83 15.83 21.69
#